data_AF-A0A7I7NXP0-F1
#
_entry.id   AF-A0A7I7NXP0-F1
#
_cell.length_a   1.000
_cell.length_b   1.000
_cell.length_c   1.000
_cell.angle_alpha   90.00
_cell.angle_beta   90.00
_cell.angle_gamma   90.00
#
_symmetry.space_group_name_H-M   'P 1'
#
loop_
_entity.id
_entity.type
_entity.pdbx_description
1 polymer ?
#
loop_
_entity_poly.entity_id
_entity_poly.type
_entity_poly.pdbx_seq_one_letter_code
_entity_poly.pdbx_strand_id
1 'polypeptide(L)' 'MKADLSPSGLAINVDVGQVDPAFSGQLSLHYKTTIPESVLTAIPRRSLTFGVHASGFCVPSAFPLPRPA' A
#
# COMPACT_ATOMS: atom_id res chain seq x y z
N MET A 1 -1.31 -4.48 1.18
CA MET A 1 -2.52 -3.77 0.68
C MET A 1 -3.26 -4.65 -0.30
N LYS A 2 -4.60 -4.66 -0.28
CA LYS A 2 -5.46 -5.37 -1.25
C LYS A 2 -6.39 -4.38 -1.96
N ALA A 3 -6.61 -4.59 -3.26
CA ALA A 3 -7.58 -3.83 -4.05
C ALA A 3 -8.48 -4.80 -4.83
N ASP A 4 -9.77 -4.51 -4.88
CA ASP A 4 -10.81 -5.26 -5.57
C ASP A 4 -11.62 -4.35 -6.51
N LEU A 5 -11.76 -4.76 -7.77
CA LEU A 5 -12.54 -4.04 -8.77
C LEU A 5 -13.88 -4.73 -9.03
N SER A 6 -14.94 -3.95 -8.92
CA SER A 6 -16.32 -4.38 -9.13
C SER A 6 -17.09 -3.40 -10.05
N PRO A 7 -18.26 -3.80 -10.60
CA PRO A 7 -19.08 -2.91 -11.41
C PRO A 7 -19.52 -1.63 -10.70
N SER A 8 -19.66 -1.70 -9.37
CA SER A 8 -20.05 -0.58 -8.50
C SER A 8 -18.87 0.32 -8.09
N GLY A 9 -17.63 -0.05 -8.43
CA GLY A 9 -16.44 0.74 -8.15
C GLY A 9 -15.24 -0.07 -7.67
N LEU A 10 -14.27 0.66 -7.13
CA LEU A 10 -13.00 0.13 -6.62
C LEU A 10 -13.00 0.12 -5.09
N ALA A 11 -12.78 -1.03 -4.49
CA ALA A 11 -12.60 -1.18 -3.05
C ALA A 11 -11.12 -1.42 -2.74
N ILE A 12 -10.51 -0.56 -1.94
CA ILE A 12 -9.12 -0.70 -1.49
C ILE A 12 -9.12 -0.91 0.02
N ASN A 13 -8.44 -1.95 0.47
CA ASN A 13 -8.21 -2.23 1.88
C ASN A 13 -6.69 -2.22 2.17
N VAL A 14 -6.28 -1.31 3.05
CA VAL A 14 -4.89 -1.15 3.48
C VAL A 14 -4.82 -1.30 4.98
N ASP A 15 -3.94 -2.20 5.44
CA ASP A 15 -3.49 -2.19 6.82
C ASP A 15 -2.47 -1.05 6.97
N VAL A 16 -2.80 -0.06 7.78
CA VAL A 16 -1.99 1.16 7.92
C VAL A 16 -0.73 0.88 8.74
N GLY A 17 -0.76 -0.13 9.61
CA GLY A 17 0.41 -0.59 10.37
C GLY A 17 1.50 -1.23 9.52
N GLN A 18 1.13 -1.78 8.35
CA GLN A 18 2.11 -2.21 7.33
C GLN A 18 2.77 -1.03 6.61
N VAL A 19 2.15 0.14 6.61
CA VAL A 19 2.68 1.34 5.95
C VAL A 19 3.59 2.11 6.89
N ASP A 20 3.12 2.31 8.11
CA ASP A 20 3.85 2.99 9.16
C ASP A 20 3.50 2.35 10.52
N PRO A 21 4.48 1.77 11.23
CA PRO A 21 4.24 1.06 12.48
C PRO A 21 3.79 1.97 13.64
N ALA A 22 3.90 3.31 13.51
CA ALA A 22 3.36 4.25 14.50
C ALA A 22 1.83 4.39 14.41
N PHE A 23 1.24 3.96 13.29
CA PHE A 23 -0.21 3.95 13.09
C PHE A 23 -0.75 2.53 13.12
N SER A 24 -1.88 2.33 13.79
CA SER A 24 -2.56 1.03 13.84
C SER A 24 -4.00 1.22 13.37
N GLY A 25 -4.41 0.47 12.36
CA GLY A 25 -5.77 0.53 11.82
C GLY A 25 -5.89 -0.04 10.41
N GLN A 26 -7.14 -0.20 9.96
CA GLN A 26 -7.47 -0.55 8.58
C GLN A 26 -8.10 0.65 7.88
N LEU A 27 -7.50 1.06 6.77
CA LEU A 27 -8.07 2.05 5.86
C LEU A 27 -8.83 1.33 4.74
N SER A 28 -10.13 1.54 4.70
CA SER A 28 -10.99 1.06 3.62
C SER A 28 -11.44 2.25 2.76
N LEU A 29 -11.02 2.28 1.50
CA LEU A 29 -11.40 3.33 0.56
C LEU A 29 -12.27 2.75 -0.54
N HIS A 30 -13.52 3.21 -0.62
CA HIS A 30 -14.49 2.77 -1.62
C HIS A 30 -14.69 3.90 -2.64
N TYR A 31 -14.08 3.75 -3.80
CA TYR A 31 -14.23 4.71 -4.90
C TYR A 31 -15.43 4.31 -5.75
N LYS A 32 -16.57 4.98 -5.54
CA LYS A 32 -17.85 4.76 -6.23
C LYS A 32 -17.85 5.44 -7.60
N THR A 33 -17.09 4.89 -8.53
CA THR A 33 -17.22 5.23 -9.95
C THR A 33 -17.71 4.00 -10.70
N THR A 34 -18.68 4.16 -11.59
CA THR A 34 -19.18 3.05 -12.40
C THR A 34 -18.05 2.57 -13.31
N ILE A 35 -17.63 1.32 -13.14
CA ILE A 35 -16.58 0.72 -13.98
C ILE A 35 -17.28 0.00 -15.15
N PRO A 36 -17.00 0.37 -16.41
CA PRO A 36 -17.60 -0.29 -17.56
C PRO A 36 -17.23 -1.78 -17.62
N GLU A 37 -18.16 -2.62 -18.03
CA GLU A 37 -17.95 -4.07 -18.14
C GLU A 37 -16.84 -4.43 -19.14
N SER A 38 -16.66 -3.62 -20.19
CA SER A 38 -15.55 -3.75 -21.14
C SER A 38 -14.18 -3.65 -20.46
N VAL A 39 -14.05 -2.77 -19.47
CA VAL A 39 -12.81 -2.62 -18.68
C VAL A 39 -12.65 -3.81 -17.72
N LEU A 40 -13.72 -4.26 -17.07
CA LEU A 40 -13.69 -5.44 -16.17
C LEU A 40 -13.40 -6.76 -16.88
N THR A 41 -13.60 -6.82 -18.19
CA THR A 41 -13.33 -8.00 -19.05
C THR A 41 -11.91 -7.97 -19.61
N ALA A 42 -11.37 -6.76 -19.84
CA ALA A 42 -9.99 -6.57 -20.30
C ALA A 42 -8.94 -6.80 -19.19
N ILE A 43 -9.33 -6.68 -17.92
CA ILE A 43 -8.39 -6.82 -16.80
C ILE A 43 -8.20 -8.31 -16.44
N PRO A 44 -6.97 -8.84 -16.49
CA PRO A 44 -6.71 -10.26 -16.23
C PRO A 44 -6.90 -10.67 -14.76
N ARG A 45 -6.89 -9.72 -13.82
CA ARG A 45 -7.10 -9.96 -12.39
C ARG A 45 -7.90 -8.84 -11.73
N ARG A 46 -9.04 -9.19 -11.15
CA ARG A 46 -9.91 -8.27 -10.40
C ARG A 46 -9.42 -7.98 -8.98
N SER A 47 -8.48 -8.79 -8.49
CA SER A 47 -7.84 -8.61 -7.19
C SER A 47 -6.33 -8.42 -7.34
N LEU A 48 -5.83 -7.31 -6.82
CA LEU A 48 -4.41 -6.93 -6.85
C LEU A 48 -3.90 -6.70 -5.42
N THR A 49 -2.72 -7.24 -5.13
CA THR A 49 -2.03 -7.03 -3.85
C THR A 49 -0.81 -6.17 -4.13
N PHE A 50 -0.70 -5.03 -3.44
CA PHE A 50 0.47 -4.17 -3.52
C PHE A 50 1.30 -4.31 -2.24
N GLY A 51 2.61 -4.48 -2.41
CA GLY A 51 3.58 -4.39 -1.32
C GLY A 51 3.78 -2.92 -0.97
N VAL A 52 3.44 -2.54 0.27
CA VAL A 52 3.75 -1.21 0.77
C VAL A 52 5.10 -1.30 1.45
N HIS A 53 6.10 -0.66 0.87
CA HIS A 53 7.38 -0.49 1.52
C HIS A 53 7.31 0.80 2.32
N ALA A 54 7.37 0.71 3.65
CA ALA A 54 7.70 1.86 4.48
C ALA A 54 9.00 2.44 3.92
N SER A 55 8.95 3.67 3.40
CA SER A 55 10.13 4.29 2.79
C SER A 55 11.25 4.27 3.82
N GLY A 56 12.33 3.56 3.47
CA GLY A 56 13.32 3.10 4.43
C GLY A 56 13.83 4.21 5.34
N PHE A 57 13.98 3.86 6.62
CA PHE A 57 14.83 4.63 7.52
C PHE A 57 16.19 4.82 6.85
N CYS A 58 16.56 6.09 6.61
CA CYS A 58 17.93 6.44 6.28
C CYS A 58 18.74 6.17 7.54
N VAL A 59 19.33 4.98 7.64
CA VAL A 59 20.27 4.67 8.71
C VAL A 59 21.45 5.63 8.52
N PRO A 60 21.72 6.57 9.45
CA PRO A 60 22.97 7.28 9.39
C PRO A 60 24.05 6.22 9.62
N SER A 61 24.87 5.94 8.61
CA SER A 61 26.10 5.18 8.81
C SER A 61 26.97 5.99 9.75
N ALA A 62 26.85 5.74 11.06
CA ALA A 62 27.74 6.28 12.07
C ALA A 62 29.10 5.62 11.84
N PHE A 63 29.93 6.31 11.05
CA PHE A 63 31.35 5.99 10.92
C PHE A 63 31.98 6.10 12.32
N PRO A 64 32.65 5.06 12.85
CA PRO A 64 33.22 5.14 14.19
C PRO A 64 34.38 6.14 14.19
N LEU A 65 34.25 7.22 14.96
CA LEU A 65 35.36 8.14 15.22
C LEU A 65 36.43 7.41 16.05
N PRO A 66 37.73 7.52 15.70
CA PRO A 66 38.80 6.94 16.51
C PRO A 66 38.88 7.66 17.87
N ARG A 67 38.93 6.87 18.94
CA ARG A 67 39.07 7.37 20.32
C ARG A 67 40.50 7.93 20.51
N PRO A 68 40.68 9.15 21.06
CA PRO A 68 42.02 9.65 21.37
C PRO A 68 42.65 8.84 22.52
N ALA A 69 43.97 8.67 22.43
CA ALA A 69 44.81 7.97 23.41
C ALA A 69 45.11 8.83 24.64
#